data_AF-A0A3C1PT99-F1
#
_entry.id   AF-A0A3C1PT99-F1
#
_cell.length_a   1.000
_cell.length_b   1.000
_cell.length_c   1.000
_cell.angle_alpha   90.00
_cell.angle_beta   90.00
_cell.angle_gamma   90.00
#
_symmetry.space_group_name_H-M   'P 1'
#
loop_
_entity.id
_entity.type
_entity.pdbx_description
1 polymer ?
#
loop_
_entity_poly.entity_id
_entity_poly.type
_entity_poly.pdbx_seq_one_letter_code
_entity_poly.pdbx_strand_id
1 'polypeptide(L)'
;MERWWEFTTKWREENGYEQPKADELVFANPKTGKPYSYTMFSRAWDVIRKDLGDAFSNEFTLYSTRSSFVTNLLDEGVSRDDVCKLTGHSYSVMTRHYDRMKMRNRIPEVTKRTLGRRYEHTPGTKKFV
;
A
#
# COMPACT_ATOMS: atom_id res chain seq x y z
N MET A 1 19.22 -2.70 1.81
CA MET A 1 18.47 -3.35 2.92
C MET A 1 19.41 -3.67 4.10
N GLU A 2 20.52 -2.95 4.25
CA GLU A 2 21.64 -3.28 5.14
C GLU A 2 21.47 -2.84 6.61
N ARG A 3 20.55 -1.91 6.90
CA ARG A 3 20.54 -1.18 8.18
C ARG A 3 20.19 -2.02 9.42
N TRP A 4 19.37 -3.06 9.28
CA TRP A 4 18.96 -3.90 10.42
C TRP A 4 19.94 -5.04 10.68
N TRP A 5 20.45 -5.67 9.62
CA TRP A 5 21.44 -6.76 9.74
C TRP A 5 22.75 -6.27 10.37
N GLU A 6 23.22 -5.10 9.98
CA GLU A 6 24.39 -4.47 10.58
C GLU A 6 24.16 -4.17 12.07
N PHE A 7 22.98 -3.64 12.41
CA PHE A 7 22.59 -3.38 13.79
C PHE A 7 22.57 -4.66 14.63
N THR A 8 21.95 -5.74 14.14
CA THR A 8 21.85 -7.01 14.89
C THR A 8 23.23 -7.63 15.09
N THR A 9 24.08 -7.61 14.06
CA THR A 9 25.45 -8.12 14.08
C THR A 9 26.29 -7.38 15.12
N LYS A 10 26.29 -6.04 15.05
CA LYS A 10 27.03 -5.17 15.98
C LYS A 10 26.54 -5.32 17.41
N TRP A 11 25.21 -5.30 17.63
CA TRP A 11 24.65 -5.44 18.97
C TRP A 11 25.01 -6.80 19.58
N ARG A 12 24.95 -7.89 18.80
CA ARG A 12 25.30 -9.23 19.29
C ARG A 12 26.79 -9.32 19.64
N GLU A 13 27.67 -8.77 18.80
CA GLU A 13 29.11 -8.70 19.06
C GLU A 13 29.42 -7.95 20.36
N GLU A 14 28.86 -6.74 20.53
CA GLU A 14 29.05 -5.90 21.72
C GLU A 14 28.52 -6.54 23.01
N ASN A 15 27.54 -7.45 22.91
CA ASN A 15 26.91 -8.10 24.05
C ASN A 15 27.35 -9.57 24.22
N GLY A 16 28.33 -10.05 23.44
CA GLY A 16 28.88 -11.41 23.54
C GLY A 16 27.95 -12.53 23.07
N TYR A 17 27.04 -12.25 22.12
CA TYR A 17 26.14 -13.21 21.51
C TYR A 17 26.67 -13.72 20.15
N GLU A 18 26.23 -14.92 19.76
CA GLU A 18 26.56 -15.50 18.44
C GLU A 18 25.97 -14.67 17.29
N GLN A 19 26.73 -14.56 16.20
CA GLN A 19 26.31 -13.83 15.01
C GLN A 19 25.06 -14.43 14.35
N PRO A 20 24.18 -13.60 13.74
CA PRO A 20 22.97 -14.09 13.07
C PRO A 20 23.29 -15.04 11.92
N LYS A 21 22.55 -16.15 11.84
CA LYS A 21 22.66 -17.10 10.72
C LYS A 21 21.73 -16.71 9.58
N ALA A 22 22.02 -17.22 8.38
CA ALA A 22 21.26 -16.90 7.16
C ALA A 22 19.82 -17.45 7.17
N ASP A 23 19.54 -18.47 7.98
CA ASP A 23 18.22 -19.09 8.15
C ASP A 23 17.39 -18.48 9.28
N GLU A 24 17.93 -17.48 10.00
CA GLU A 24 17.19 -16.76 11.03
C GLU A 24 16.17 -15.76 10.44
N LEU A 25 15.20 -15.34 11.27
CA LEU A 25 14.24 -14.32 10.89
C LEU A 25 14.94 -12.98 10.63
N VAL A 26 14.56 -12.32 9.53
CA VAL A 26 15.07 -10.98 9.18
C VAL A 26 14.88 -9.99 10.34
N PHE A 27 13.72 -10.00 11.00
CA PHE A 27 13.41 -9.14 12.14
C PHE A 27 13.27 -9.96 13.43
N ALA A 28 14.38 -10.56 13.87
CA ALA A 28 14.48 -11.23 15.16
C ALA A 28 14.93 -10.26 16.26
N ASN A 29 14.54 -10.56 17.50
CA ASN A 29 15.15 -9.94 18.67
C ASN A 29 16.64 -10.36 18.76
N PRO A 30 17.60 -9.42 18.74
CA PRO A 30 19.03 -9.72 18.75
C PRO A 30 19.46 -10.61 19.93
N LYS A 31 18.81 -10.47 21.09
CA LYS A 31 19.12 -11.22 22.32
C LYS A 31 18.59 -12.65 22.30
N THR A 32 17.42 -12.87 21.72
CA THR A 32 16.68 -14.14 21.87
C THR A 32 16.50 -14.92 20.57
N GLY A 33 16.75 -14.30 19.41
CA GLY A 33 16.47 -14.88 18.10
C GLY A 33 14.96 -15.03 17.78
N LYS A 34 14.08 -14.63 18.69
CA LYS A 34 12.63 -14.81 18.57
C LYS A 34 11.97 -13.67 17.79
N PRO A 35 10.82 -13.91 17.13
CA PRO A 35 10.06 -12.85 16.49
C PRO A 35 9.55 -11.84 17.51
N TYR A 36 9.49 -10.58 17.10
CA TYR A 36 8.76 -9.55 17.83
C TYR A 36 7.26 -9.78 17.75
N SER A 37 6.56 -9.57 18.87
CA SER A 37 5.09 -9.65 18.88
C SER A 37 4.46 -8.40 18.25
N TYR A 38 3.22 -8.53 17.77
CA TYR A 38 2.47 -7.39 17.23
C TYR A 38 2.39 -6.23 18.22
N THR A 39 2.21 -6.52 19.52
CA THR A 39 2.18 -5.51 20.58
C THR A 39 3.47 -4.68 20.67
N MET A 40 4.64 -5.29 20.40
CA MET A 40 5.91 -4.57 20.41
C MET A 40 5.98 -3.58 19.24
N PHE A 41 5.54 -3.99 18.05
CA PHE A 41 5.44 -3.09 16.90
C PHE A 41 4.44 -1.96 17.15
N SER A 42 3.27 -2.25 17.71
CA SER A 42 2.27 -1.24 18.05
C SER A 42 2.81 -0.20 19.03
N ARG A 43 3.55 -0.64 20.07
CA ARG A 43 4.17 0.28 21.03
C ARG A 43 5.26 1.15 20.38
N ALA A 44 6.10 0.56 19.53
CA ALA A 44 7.10 1.32 18.78
C ALA A 44 6.44 2.36 17.86
N TRP A 45 5.34 1.98 17.21
CA TRP A 45 4.54 2.89 16.39
C TRP A 45 3.95 4.04 17.21
N ASP A 46 3.44 3.77 18.41
CA ASP A 46 2.91 4.80 19.30
C ASP A 46 3.98 5.82 19.73
N VAL A 47 5.22 5.39 19.93
CA VAL A 47 6.35 6.29 20.20
C VAL A 47 6.61 7.19 18.99
N ILE A 48 6.77 6.60 17.80
CA ILE A 48 7.00 7.35 16.56
C ILE A 48 5.89 8.38 16.32
N ARG A 49 4.63 8.00 16.53
CA ARG A 49 3.50 8.92 16.37
C ARG A 49 3.55 10.10 17.35
N LYS A 50 3.87 9.84 18.61
CA LYS A 50 4.01 10.90 19.62
C LYS A 50 5.14 11.86 19.27
N ASP A 51 6.25 11.33 18.78
CA ASP A 51 7.41 12.14 18.37
C ASP A 51 7.10 13.02 17.15
N LEU A 52 6.23 12.55 16.25
CA LEU A 52 5.75 13.32 15.09
C LEU A 52 4.67 14.35 15.44
N GLY A 53 4.10 14.29 16.65
CA GLY A 53 3.12 15.26 17.18
C GLY A 53 1.88 15.41 16.31
N ASP A 54 1.37 16.65 16.22
CA ASP A 54 0.11 17.00 15.54
C ASP A 54 0.13 16.80 14.02
N ALA A 55 1.29 16.48 13.43
CA ALA A 55 1.41 16.19 12.00
C ALA A 55 0.70 14.88 11.61
N PHE A 56 0.34 14.04 12.59
CA PHE A 56 -0.32 12.76 12.36
C PHE A 56 -1.66 12.66 13.10
N SER A 57 -2.68 12.14 12.41
CA SER A 57 -3.97 11.84 13.05
C SER A 57 -3.78 10.78 14.14
N ASN A 58 -4.45 10.99 15.28
CA ASN A 58 -4.51 10.04 16.39
C ASN A 58 -5.06 8.66 15.97
N GLU A 59 -5.83 8.60 14.87
CA GLU A 59 -6.44 7.38 14.33
C GLU A 59 -5.53 6.63 13.34
N PHE A 60 -4.35 7.16 13.03
CA PHE A 60 -3.45 6.53 12.06
C PHE A 60 -2.70 5.34 12.70
N THR A 61 -3.21 4.14 12.46
CA THR A 61 -2.63 2.90 12.97
C THR A 61 -1.48 2.39 12.09
N LEU A 62 -0.74 1.40 12.57
CA LEU A 62 0.24 0.69 11.74
C LEU A 62 -0.43 0.06 10.51
N TYR A 63 -1.67 -0.44 10.62
CA TYR A 63 -2.42 -0.95 9.47
C TYR A 63 -2.79 0.15 8.46
N SER A 64 -2.98 1.39 8.93
CA SER A 64 -3.25 2.54 8.05
C SER A 64 -2.09 2.82 7.08
N THR A 65 -0.85 2.43 7.42
CA THR A 65 0.29 2.52 6.49
C THR A 65 0.07 1.68 5.24
N ARG A 66 -0.47 0.46 5.39
CA ARG A 66 -0.78 -0.45 4.29
C ARG A 66 -1.90 0.11 3.40
N SER A 67 -2.95 0.64 4.01
CA SER A 67 -4.03 1.28 3.26
C SER A 67 -3.52 2.49 2.48
N SER A 68 -2.67 3.32 3.09
CA SER A 68 -2.07 4.50 2.45
C SER A 68 -1.16 4.10 1.28
N PHE A 69 -0.35 3.05 1.44
CA PHE A 69 0.47 2.51 0.35
C PHE A 69 -0.37 2.05 -0.85
N VAL A 70 -1.44 1.30 -0.60
CA VAL A 70 -2.36 0.83 -1.66
C VAL A 70 -3.02 2.01 -2.36
N THR A 71 -3.53 2.96 -1.58
CA THR A 71 -4.14 4.20 -2.08
C THR A 71 -3.19 4.97 -2.99
N ASN A 72 -1.95 5.18 -2.56
CA ASN A 72 -0.95 5.93 -3.33
C ASN A 72 -0.67 5.25 -4.68
N LEU A 73 -0.50 3.93 -4.71
CA LEU A 73 -0.29 3.20 -5.98
C LEU A 73 -1.47 3.35 -6.94
N LEU A 74 -2.70 3.31 -6.42
CA LEU A 74 -3.89 3.49 -7.24
C LEU A 74 -4.02 4.93 -7.76
N ASP A 75 -3.66 5.92 -6.95
CA ASP A 75 -3.62 7.34 -7.34
C ASP A 75 -2.52 7.63 -8.37
N GLU A 76 -1.38 6.95 -8.28
CA GLU A 76 -0.31 6.94 -9.29
C GLU A 76 -0.72 6.24 -10.60
N GLY A 77 -1.92 5.64 -10.65
CA GLY A 77 -2.48 5.02 -11.85
C GLY A 77 -2.06 3.57 -12.06
N VAL A 78 -1.42 2.93 -11.08
CA VAL A 78 -1.07 1.51 -11.14
C VAL A 78 -2.34 0.68 -11.29
N SER A 79 -2.30 -0.32 -12.16
CA SER A 79 -3.46 -1.15 -12.44
C SER A 79 -3.87 -1.91 -11.18
N ARG A 80 -5.18 -2.11 -11.03
CA ARG A 80 -5.73 -2.80 -9.87
C ARG A 80 -5.22 -4.24 -9.75
N ASP A 81 -4.99 -4.90 -10.88
CA ASP A 81 -4.44 -6.25 -10.93
C ASP A 81 -3.01 -6.29 -10.37
N ASP A 82 -2.17 -5.34 -10.76
CA ASP A 82 -0.79 -5.22 -10.28
C ASP A 82 -0.75 -4.89 -8.79
N VAL A 83 -1.60 -3.97 -8.32
CA VAL A 83 -1.71 -3.66 -6.88
C VAL A 83 -2.17 -4.89 -6.08
N CYS A 84 -3.09 -5.69 -6.59
CA CYS A 84 -3.49 -6.96 -5.96
C CYS A 84 -2.32 -7.92 -5.84
N LYS A 85 -1.53 -8.10 -6.92
CA LYS A 85 -0.35 -8.98 -6.93
C LYS A 85 0.73 -8.50 -5.96
N LEU A 86 1.00 -7.19 -5.93
CA LEU A 86 2.01 -6.58 -5.05
C LEU A 86 1.64 -6.67 -3.57
N THR A 87 0.35 -6.49 -3.25
CA THR A 87 -0.09 -6.45 -1.86
C THR A 87 -0.61 -7.80 -1.36
N GLY A 88 -0.90 -8.76 -2.24
CA GLY A 88 -1.53 -10.03 -1.85
C GLY A 88 -3.01 -9.87 -1.50
N HIS A 89 -3.68 -8.84 -2.03
CA HIS A 89 -5.13 -8.68 -1.87
C HIS A 89 -5.90 -9.53 -2.88
N SER A 90 -7.05 -10.05 -2.46
CA SER A 90 -8.04 -10.57 -3.40
C SER A 90 -8.70 -9.41 -4.14
N TYR A 91 -9.22 -9.70 -5.33
CA TYR A 91 -9.98 -8.72 -6.08
C TYR A 91 -11.20 -8.23 -5.27
N SER A 92 -11.90 -9.10 -4.55
CA SER A 92 -13.06 -8.69 -3.74
C SER A 92 -12.72 -7.66 -2.66
N VAL A 93 -11.61 -7.84 -1.95
CA VAL A 93 -11.11 -6.88 -0.95
C VAL A 93 -10.78 -5.54 -1.61
N MET A 94 -10.13 -5.58 -2.77
CA MET A 94 -9.79 -4.38 -3.51
C MET A 94 -11.03 -3.59 -3.96
N THR A 95 -12.10 -4.27 -4.43
CA THR A 95 -13.37 -3.60 -4.79
C THR A 95 -13.97 -2.93 -3.55
N ARG A 96 -14.04 -3.67 -2.45
CA ARG A 96 -14.74 -3.22 -1.25
C ARG A 96 -14.12 -1.95 -0.66
N HIS A 97 -12.79 -1.89 -0.62
CA HIS A 97 -12.06 -0.87 0.13
C HIS A 97 -11.58 0.30 -0.74
N TYR A 98 -11.29 0.11 -2.03
CA TYR A 98 -10.60 1.12 -2.84
C TYR A 98 -11.33 1.54 -4.12
N ASP A 99 -12.40 0.85 -4.53
CA ASP A 99 -13.08 1.11 -5.81
C ASP A 99 -13.74 2.50 -5.89
N ARG A 100 -14.14 3.04 -4.73
CA ARG A 100 -14.70 4.40 -4.65
C ARG A 100 -13.68 5.49 -5.00
N MET A 101 -12.39 5.23 -4.81
CA MET A 101 -11.32 6.21 -5.10
C MET A 101 -11.16 6.45 -6.60
N LYS A 102 -11.19 5.38 -7.40
CA LYS A 102 -11.06 5.46 -8.86
C LYS A 102 -12.20 6.25 -9.52
N MET A 103 -13.43 6.11 -9.01
CA MET A 103 -14.56 6.89 -9.51
C MET A 103 -14.30 8.39 -9.35
N ARG A 104 -13.82 8.84 -8.19
CA ARG A 104 -13.62 10.27 -7.92
C ARG A 104 -12.57 10.90 -8.84
N ASN A 105 -11.47 10.20 -9.09
CA ASN A 105 -10.38 10.69 -9.94
C ASN A 105 -10.68 10.55 -11.45
N ARG A 106 -11.61 9.67 -11.84
CA ARG A 106 -12.03 9.47 -13.24
C ARG A 106 -13.36 10.12 -13.61
N ILE A 107 -14.06 10.80 -12.70
CA ILE A 107 -15.26 11.58 -13.04
C ILE A 107 -15.00 12.46 -14.29
N PRO A 108 -13.88 13.18 -14.43
CA PRO A 108 -13.62 13.99 -15.62
C PRO A 108 -13.48 13.18 -16.92
N GLU A 109 -12.96 11.94 -16.84
CA GLU A 109 -12.78 11.06 -18.01
C GLU A 109 -14.08 10.34 -18.39
N VAL A 110 -14.86 9.90 -17.40
CA VAL A 110 -16.12 9.16 -17.61
C VAL A 110 -17.27 10.11 -17.96
N THR A 111 -17.24 11.36 -17.46
CA THR A 111 -18.21 12.40 -17.83
C THR A 111 -17.90 13.10 -19.14
N LYS A 112 -16.77 12.81 -19.81
CA LYS A 112 -16.59 13.08 -21.24
C LYS A 112 -17.49 12.15 -22.07
N ARG A 113 -18.80 12.20 -21.85
CA ARG A 113 -19.73 11.88 -22.91
C ARG A 113 -19.49 12.93 -23.99
N THR A 114 -19.04 12.51 -25.17
CA THR A 114 -19.23 13.28 -26.40
C THR A 114 -20.74 13.39 -26.67
N LEU A 115 -21.44 14.17 -25.86
CA LEU A 115 -22.79 14.65 -26.14
C LEU A 115 -22.63 15.73 -27.19
N GLY A 116 -22.75 15.34 -28.46
CA GLY A 116 -22.76 16.28 -29.58
C GLY A 116 -21.76 15.94 -30.68
N ARG A 117 -21.89 14.77 -31.33
CA ARG A 117 -21.65 14.73 -32.77
C ARG A 117 -23.00 14.48 -33.43
N ARG A 118 -23.64 15.56 -33.87
CA ARG A 118 -24.87 15.50 -34.67
C ARG A 118 -24.46 14.76 -35.95
N TYR A 119 -24.91 13.52 -36.13
CA TYR A 119 -24.74 12.84 -37.40
C TYR A 119 -25.63 13.59 -38.38
N GLU A 120 -25.05 14.39 -39.27
CA GLU A 120 -25.79 15.00 -40.36
C GLU A 120 -26.27 13.85 -41.25
N HIS A 121 -27.56 13.55 -41.12
CA HIS A 121 -28.22 12.54 -41.92
C HIS A 121 -28.41 13.15 -43.31
N THR A 122 -27.43 12.98 -44.22
CA THR A 122 -27.63 13.33 -45.62
C THR A 122 -28.78 12.47 -46.17
N PRO A 123 -29.91 13.06 -46.62
CA PRO A 123 -31.02 12.29 -47.16
C PRO A 123 -30.57 11.68 -48.50
N GLY A 124 -30.47 10.35 -48.62
CA GLY A 124 -30.21 9.75 -49.94
C GLY A 124 -29.77 8.30 -50.02
N THR A 125 -29.22 7.67 -48.98
CA THR A 125 -28.64 6.32 -49.17
C THR A 125 -29.53 5.24 -48.58
N LYS A 126 -30.28 4.56 -49.46
CA LYS A 126 -31.11 3.39 -49.13
C LYS A 126 -30.26 2.29 -48.48
N LYS A 127 -30.74 1.75 -47.35
CA LYS A 127 -30.25 0.47 -46.82
C LYS A 127 -30.89 -0.66 -47.65
N PHE A 128 -30.07 -1.55 -48.19
CA PHE A 128 -30.52 -2.90 -48.50
C PHE A 128 -30.32 -3.78 -47.26
N VAL A 129 -31.23 -4.75 -47.13
CA VAL A 129 -31.53 -5.63 -45.98
C VAL A 129 -30.29 -6.25 -45.35
#